data_AF-R6NT38-F1
#
_entry.id   AF-R6NT38-F1
#
_cell.length_a   1.000
_cell.length_b   1.000
_cell.length_c   1.000
_cell.angle_alpha   90.00
_cell.angle_beta   90.00
_cell.angle_gamma   90.00
#
_symmetry.space_group_name_H-M   'P 1'
#
loop_
_entity.id
_entity.type
_entity.pdbx_description
1 polymer ?
#
loop_
_entity_poly.entity_id
_entity_poly.type
_entity_poly.pdbx_seq_one_letter_code
_entity_poly.pdbx_strand_id
1 'polypeptide(L)'
;MGLDGVILTAFILGFPANEIVLPIMLMAYSALGSLPEVGGAQALHGLLTANGWTATTAVCVMLFALMHWPCSTTLLTIKKETHSLKYTLIAAALPTAAGAILCTAVNAAAKLFG
;
A
#
# COMPACT_ATOMS: atom_id res chain seq x y z
N MET A 1 10.17 -3.34 6.88
CA MET A 1 8.73 -3.44 6.52
C MET A 1 8.46 -4.38 5.35
N GLY A 2 9.47 -4.83 4.59
CA GLY A 2 9.23 -5.68 3.41
C GLY A 2 8.57 -4.94 2.23
N LEU A 3 8.35 -3.63 2.36
CA LEU A 3 7.79 -2.75 1.33
C LEU A 3 8.91 -1.90 0.70
N ASP A 4 8.87 -1.74 -0.61
CA ASP A 4 9.76 -0.87 -1.38
C ASP A 4 9.25 0.59 -1.39
N GLY A 5 10.13 1.55 -1.66
CA GLY A 5 9.80 2.97 -1.82
C GLY A 5 8.77 3.22 -2.93
N VAL A 6 8.77 2.41 -3.99
CA VAL A 6 7.73 2.45 -5.05
C VAL A 6 6.36 2.13 -4.47
N ILE A 7 6.27 1.11 -3.62
CA ILE A 7 5.02 0.68 -2.99
C ILE A 7 4.48 1.78 -2.07
N LEU A 8 5.34 2.33 -1.21
CA LEU A 8 4.96 3.42 -0.31
C LEU A 8 4.49 4.65 -1.09
N THR A 9 5.19 5.00 -2.18
CA THR A 9 4.80 6.12 -3.05
C THR A 9 3.45 5.87 -3.71
N ALA A 10 3.20 4.65 -4.18
CA ALA A 10 1.91 4.27 -4.76
C ALA A 10 0.76 4.39 -3.76
N PHE A 11 0.97 4.00 -2.50
CA PHE A 11 -0.03 4.22 -1.45
C PHE A 11 -0.29 5.71 -1.22
N ILE A 12 0.76 6.54 -1.13
CA ILE A 12 0.61 8.00 -0.92
C ILE A 12 -0.19 8.64 -2.05
N LEU A 13 0.12 8.29 -3.30
CA LEU A 13 -0.59 8.80 -4.48
C LEU A 13 -2.00 8.22 -4.62
N GLY A 14 -2.24 7.01 -4.09
CA GLY A 14 -3.55 6.36 -4.04
C GLY A 14 -4.48 6.87 -2.93
N PHE A 15 -4.08 7.89 -2.16
CA PHE A 15 -4.93 8.52 -1.13
C PHE A 15 -6.37 8.87 -1.56
N PRO A 16 -6.63 9.30 -2.82
CA PRO A 16 -8.00 9.58 -3.27
C PRO A 16 -8.89 8.34 -3.35
N ALA A 17 -8.35 7.21 -3.80
CA ALA A 17 -9.07 5.96 -4.03
C ALA A 17 -8.13 4.76 -3.95
N ASN A 18 -8.46 3.82 -3.07
CA ASN A 18 -7.60 2.69 -2.69
C ASN A 18 -7.35 1.74 -3.87
N GLU A 19 -8.31 1.65 -4.78
CA GLU A 19 -8.28 0.82 -5.98
C GLU A 19 -7.20 1.27 -6.97
N ILE A 20 -6.74 2.53 -6.90
CA ILE A 20 -5.75 3.10 -7.83
C ILE A 20 -4.31 2.79 -7.40
N VAL A 21 -4.10 2.31 -6.15
CA VAL A 21 -2.76 1.99 -5.62
C VAL A 21 -2.04 0.97 -6.50
N LEU A 22 -2.73 -0.10 -6.93
CA LEU A 22 -2.13 -1.13 -7.80
C LEU A 22 -1.75 -0.57 -9.19
N PRO A 23 -2.65 0.11 -9.94
CA PRO A 23 -2.28 0.77 -11.19
C PRO A 23 -1.07 1.72 -11.07
N ILE A 24 -1.02 2.58 -10.03
CA ILE A 24 0.09 3.51 -9.82
C ILE A 24 1.39 2.75 -9.59
N MET A 25 1.34 1.70 -8.79
CA MET A 25 2.49 0.84 -8.51
C MET A 25 3.03 0.18 -9.78
N LEU A 26 2.15 -0.34 -10.65
CA LEU A 26 2.54 -0.96 -11.91
C LEU A 26 3.12 0.05 -12.91
N MET A 27 2.55 1.25 -13.00
CA MET A 27 3.10 2.32 -13.83
C MET A 27 4.49 2.74 -13.33
N ALA A 28 4.68 2.83 -12.00
CA ALA A 28 5.97 3.16 -11.42
C ALA A 28 7.03 2.07 -11.66
N TYR A 29 6.68 0.78 -11.56
CA TYR A 29 7.61 -0.33 -11.83
C TYR A 29 7.93 -0.52 -13.30
N SER A 30 6.98 -0.25 -14.19
CA SER A 30 7.20 -0.39 -15.63
C SER A 30 7.94 0.81 -16.24
N ALA A 31 8.04 1.93 -15.53
CA ALA A 31 8.56 3.21 -16.03
C ALA A 31 7.94 3.66 -17.38
N LEU A 32 6.79 3.07 -17.72
CA LEU A 32 6.05 3.31 -18.95
C LEU A 32 4.90 4.27 -18.64
N GLY A 33 4.70 5.28 -19.49
CA GLY A 33 3.61 6.25 -19.37
C GLY A 33 2.21 5.68 -19.61
N SER A 34 2.08 4.36 -19.77
CA SER A 34 0.83 3.64 -20.00
C SER A 34 0.91 2.26 -19.33
N LEU A 35 -0.19 1.81 -18.73
CA LEU A 35 -0.31 0.41 -18.31
C LEU A 35 -0.02 -0.48 -19.52
N PRO A 36 0.99 -1.37 -19.47
CA PRO A 36 1.06 -2.46 -20.43
C PRO A 36 -0.28 -3.21 -20.38
N GLU A 37 -0.76 -3.76 -21.50
CA GLU A 37 -1.75 -4.85 -21.41
C GLU A 37 -1.09 -5.99 -20.63
N VAL A 38 -1.24 -5.96 -19.31
CA VAL A 38 -0.76 -7.03 -18.44
C VAL A 38 -1.65 -8.22 -18.80
N GLY A 39 -1.17 -9.07 -19.70
CA GLY A 39 -1.87 -10.19 -20.31
C GLY A 39 -2.20 -11.32 -19.33
N GLY A 40 -2.91 -11.01 -18.25
CA GLY A 40 -3.32 -11.92 -17.19
C GLY A 40 -2.40 -11.96 -15.97
N ALA A 41 -2.80 -12.79 -14.98
CA ALA A 41 -2.12 -12.93 -13.70
C ALA A 41 -0.66 -13.40 -13.82
N GLN A 42 -0.33 -14.16 -14.87
CA GLN A 42 1.04 -14.62 -15.13
C GLN A 42 2.00 -13.47 -15.44
N ALA A 43 1.56 -12.50 -16.26
CA ALA A 43 2.36 -11.33 -16.63
C ALA A 43 2.59 -10.42 -15.42
N LEU A 44 1.55 -10.27 -14.58
CA LEU A 44 1.65 -9.53 -13.32
C LEU A 44 2.67 -10.19 -12.37
N HIS A 45 2.58 -11.51 -12.19
CA HIS A 45 3.54 -12.24 -11.36
C HIS A 45 4.98 -12.08 -11.87
N GLY A 46 5.20 -12.19 -13.18
CA GLY A 46 6.51 -11.97 -13.80
C GLY A 46 7.06 -10.57 -13.55
N LEU A 47 6.23 -9.54 -13.68
CA LEU A 47 6.64 -8.15 -13.44
C LEU A 47 6.98 -7.90 -11.97
N LEU A 48 6.16 -8.38 -11.04
CA LEU A 48 6.40 -8.19 -9.61
C LEU A 48 7.67 -8.91 -9.15
N THR A 49 7.85 -10.17 -9.54
CA THR A 49 9.06 -10.95 -9.20
C THR A 49 10.32 -10.38 -9.84
N ALA A 50 10.23 -9.86 -11.07
CA ALA A 50 11.34 -9.15 -11.72
C ALA A 50 11.73 -7.85 -10.99
N ASN A 51 10.78 -7.19 -10.32
CA ASN A 51 11.02 -6.02 -9.45
C ASN A 51 11.36 -6.40 -8.00
N GLY A 52 11.82 -7.63 -7.76
CA GLY A 52 12.31 -8.06 -6.44
C GLY A 52 11.21 -8.37 -5.42
N TRP A 53 9.96 -8.56 -5.85
CA TRP A 53 8.91 -8.98 -4.92
C TRP A 53 9.16 -10.38 -4.39
N THR A 54 9.24 -10.46 -3.06
CA THR A 54 9.25 -11.73 -2.32
C THR A 54 7.85 -12.06 -1.82
N ALA A 55 7.62 -13.31 -1.40
CA ALA A 55 6.37 -13.69 -0.73
C ALA A 55 6.11 -12.80 0.50
N THR A 56 7.16 -12.45 1.24
CA THR A 56 7.10 -11.52 2.38
C THR A 56 6.61 -10.13 1.95
N THR A 57 7.10 -9.61 0.83
CA THR A 57 6.64 -8.33 0.26
C THR A 57 5.16 -8.40 -0.10
N ALA A 58 4.71 -9.46 -0.79
CA ALA A 58 3.31 -9.62 -1.16
C ALA A 58 2.39 -9.63 0.08
N VAL A 59 2.76 -10.36 1.13
CA VAL A 59 2.01 -10.39 2.39
C VAL A 59 1.99 -9.01 3.07
N CYS A 60 3.14 -8.32 3.12
CA CYS A 60 3.20 -6.97 3.68
C CYS A 60 2.32 -5.98 2.89
N VAL A 61 2.29 -6.06 1.56
CA VAL A 61 1.43 -5.21 0.72
C VAL A 61 -0.04 -5.48 1.00
N MET A 62 -0.45 -6.74 1.11
CA MET A 62 -1.84 -7.10 1.44
C MET A 62 -2.25 -6.59 2.82
N LEU A 63 -1.37 -6.76 3.82
CA LEU A 63 -1.62 -6.26 5.18
C LEU A 63 -1.70 -4.74 5.21
N PHE A 64 -0.80 -4.05 4.52
CA PHE A 64 -0.81 -2.60 4.46
C PHE A 64 -2.04 -2.09 3.71
N ALA A 65 -2.47 -2.75 2.63
CA ALA A 65 -3.71 -2.41 1.93
C ALA A 65 -4.95 -2.50 2.83
N LEU A 66 -5.01 -3.48 3.74
CA LEU A 66 -6.10 -3.62 4.69
C LEU A 66 -6.08 -2.58 5.81
N MET A 67 -4.89 -2.14 6.22
CA MET A 67 -4.71 -1.31 7.42
C MET A 67 -4.26 0.13 7.15
N HIS A 68 -4.09 0.55 5.89
CA HIS A 68 -3.67 1.91 5.59
C HIS A 68 -4.71 2.96 6.00
N TRP A 69 -4.32 4.23 5.90
CA TRP A 69 -5.21 5.36 6.15
C TRP A 69 -6.55 5.21 5.39
N PRO A 70 -7.67 5.65 5.98
CA PRO A 70 -8.94 5.69 5.27
C PRO A 70 -8.82 6.54 4.00
N CYS A 71 -9.61 6.23 2.97
CA CYS A 71 -9.63 7.04 1.76
C CYS A 71 -10.03 8.49 2.08
N SER A 72 -9.61 9.41 1.21
CA SER A 72 -9.80 10.85 1.40
C SER A 72 -11.24 11.24 1.75
N THR A 73 -12.24 10.58 1.17
CA THR A 73 -13.66 10.84 1.41
C THR A 73 -14.08 10.49 2.83
N THR A 74 -13.60 9.37 3.39
CA THR A 74 -13.86 9.00 4.78
C THR A 74 -13.23 10.00 5.75
N LEU A 75 -12.00 10.45 5.50
CA LEU A 75 -11.35 11.46 6.34
C LEU A 75 -12.07 12.81 6.28
N LEU A 76 -12.58 13.20 5.11
CA LEU A 76 -13.41 14.40 4.95
C LEU A 76 -14.73 14.27 5.73
N THR A 77 -15.36 13.10 5.72
CA THR A 77 -16.57 12.83 6.51
C THR A 77 -16.27 12.93 8.00
N ILE A 78 -15.20 12.27 8.48
CA ILE A 78 -14.80 12.36 9.90
C ILE A 78 -14.58 13.82 10.30
N LYS A 79 -13.89 14.61 9.47
CA LYS A 79 -13.68 16.04 9.71
C LYS A 79 -15.01 16.81 9.81
N LYS A 80 -15.99 16.51 8.94
CA LYS A 80 -17.30 17.17 8.97
C LYS A 80 -18.10 16.81 10.21
N GLU A 81 -18.11 15.54 10.60
CA GLU A 81 -18.88 15.03 11.75
C GLU A 81 -18.27 15.40 13.10
N THR A 82 -16.94 15.33 13.24
CA THR A 82 -16.25 15.67 14.51
C THR A 82 -15.83 17.13 14.60
N HIS A 83 -15.89 17.87 13.48
CA HIS A 83 -15.44 19.26 13.35
C HIS A 83 -13.99 19.51 13.85
N SER A 84 -13.17 18.46 13.95
CA SER A 84 -11.88 18.48 14.62
C SER A 84 -10.80 17.80 13.79
N LEU A 85 -9.80 18.59 13.40
CA LEU A 85 -8.64 18.12 12.65
C LEU A 85 -7.79 17.11 13.45
N LYS A 86 -7.80 17.21 14.80
CA LYS A 86 -7.05 16.29 15.66
C LYS A 86 -7.55 14.86 15.49
N TYR A 87 -8.87 14.66 15.52
CA TYR A 87 -9.46 13.33 15.38
C TYR A 87 -9.35 12.80 13.94
N THR A 88 -9.40 13.67 12.93
CA THR A 88 -9.13 13.26 11.54
C THR A 88 -7.69 12.74 11.38
N LEU A 89 -6.70 13.43 11.96
CA LEU A 89 -5.31 13.00 11.90
C LEU A 89 -5.08 11.69 12.67
N ILE A 90 -5.69 11.54 13.85
CA ILE A 90 -5.62 10.28 14.60
C ILE A 90 -6.26 9.13 13.82
N ALA A 91 -7.40 9.36 13.17
CA ALA A 91 -8.09 8.36 12.36
C ALA A 91 -7.26 7.91 11.14
N ALA A 92 -6.39 8.76 10.59
CA ALA A 92 -5.45 8.38 9.55
C ALA A 92 -4.17 7.72 10.10
N ALA A 93 -3.63 8.26 11.20
CA ALA A 93 -2.36 7.83 11.77
C ALA A 93 -2.43 6.47 12.47
N LEU A 94 -3.53 6.19 13.18
CA LEU A 94 -3.68 4.98 13.98
C LEU A 94 -3.67 3.70 13.11
N PRO A 95 -4.47 3.60 12.03
CA PRO A 95 -4.43 2.44 11.14
C PRO A 95 -3.07 2.31 10.45
N THR A 96 -2.54 3.42 9.93
CA THR A 96 -1.25 3.45 9.22
C THR A 96 -0.12 2.97 10.11
N ALA A 97 -0.07 3.42 11.37
CA ALA A 97 0.91 2.97 12.35
C ALA A 97 0.76 1.48 12.68
N ALA A 98 -0.48 0.99 12.85
CA ALA A 98 -0.74 -0.43 13.09
C ALA A 98 -0.29 -1.30 11.90
N GLY A 99 -0.64 -0.91 10.67
CA GLY A 99 -0.19 -1.58 9.45
C GLY A 99 1.33 -1.57 9.30
N ALA A 100 1.97 -0.44 9.64
CA ALA A 100 3.41 -0.30 9.62
C ALA A 100 4.11 -1.26 10.60
N ILE A 101 3.60 -1.34 11.83
CA ILE A 101 4.11 -2.24 12.87
C ILE A 101 3.94 -3.69 12.43
N LEU A 102 2.75 -4.07 11.93
CA LEU A 102 2.47 -5.43 11.46
C LEU A 102 3.38 -5.83 10.29
N CYS A 103 3.56 -4.97 9.28
CA CYS A 103 4.49 -5.25 8.17
C CYS A 103 5.94 -5.39 8.65
N THR A 104 6.33 -4.63 9.67
CA THR A 104 7.66 -4.77 10.29
C THR A 104 7.79 -6.09 11.03
N ALA A 105 6.77 -6.50 11.79
CA ALA A 105 6.74 -7.77 12.50
C ALA A 105 6.78 -8.97 11.54
N VAL A 106 5.99 -8.96 10.47
CA VAL A 106 5.98 -10.02 9.44
C VAL A 106 7.34 -10.11 8.75
N ASN A 107 7.92 -8.97 8.37
CA ASN A 107 9.25 -8.96 7.76
C ASN A 107 10.34 -9.43 8.74
N ALA A 108 10.21 -9.16 10.04
CA ALA A 108 11.13 -9.68 11.06
C ALA A 108 10.97 -11.19 11.24
N ALA A 109 9.74 -11.70 11.31
CA ALA A 109 9.46 -13.13 11.38
C ALA A 109 9.98 -13.87 10.15
N ALA A 110 9.78 -13.33 8.94
CA ALA A 110 10.29 -13.93 7.72
C ALA A 110 11.84 -14.03 7.70
N LYS A 111 12.55 -13.10 8.33
CA LYS A 111 14.01 -13.15 8.50
C LYS A 111 14.50 -14.09 9.60
N LEU A 112 13.60 -14.48 10.51
CA LEU A 112 13.87 -15.42 11.61
C LEU A 112 13.61 -16.87 11.19
N PHE A 113 12.63 -17.10 10.31
CA PHE A 113 12.21 -18.42 9.84
C PHE A 113 12.74 -18.80 8.44
N GLY A 114 13.42 -17.89 7.76
CA GLY A 114 14.10 -18.11 6.47
C GLY A 114 15.54 -17.65 6.52
#